data_AF-A0A2N7Q9K4-F1
#
_entry.id   AF-A0A2N7Q9K4-F1
#
_cell.length_a   1.000
_cell.length_b   1.000
_cell.length_c   1.000
_cell.angle_alpha   90.00
_cell.angle_beta   90.00
_cell.angle_gamma   90.00
#
_symmetry.space_group_name_H-M   'P 1'
#
loop_
_entity.id
_entity.type
_entity.pdbx_description
1 polymer ?
#
loop_
_entity_poly.entity_id
_entity_poly.type
_entity_poly.pdbx_seq_one_letter_code
_entity_poly.pdbx_strand_id
1 'polypeptide(L)'
;MSKKEKIKNFLKALTACGPRTANSGSGMMVVILVLAFMLTVGVAVLTVTSSGPKVSAMMRYQEEAFNAAEAGFDAARMSLEDFFGNGAWVNFSNHYLTGLTPYSLDVAFIGGDLTKPNPGYFRRLTDEQILNLIDTNHDGMPDLTAANGQVVFFEEPFVYDQSGKLDERYRYTVFLIDDEAGTGAASDPTDCLMVCIGVVRSGPKVTDNILATCRLEIEIEMPQAGTNP
;
A
#
# COMPACT_ATOMS: atom_id res chain seq x y z
N MET A 1 -38.40 -15.35 11.17
CA MET A 1 -39.20 -14.99 9.96
C MET A 1 -38.23 -14.54 8.86
N SER A 2 -38.12 -15.30 7.77
CA SER A 2 -37.07 -15.15 6.74
C SER A 2 -37.26 -13.91 5.86
N LYS A 3 -36.16 -13.29 5.42
CA LYS A 3 -36.12 -12.08 4.55
C LYS A 3 -36.94 -12.27 3.26
N LYS A 4 -37.00 -13.51 2.74
CA LYS A 4 -37.82 -13.89 1.58
C LYS A 4 -39.33 -13.84 1.87
N GLU A 5 -39.75 -14.18 3.09
CA GLU A 5 -41.16 -14.15 3.52
C GLU A 5 -41.68 -12.71 3.62
N LYS A 6 -40.82 -11.77 4.07
CA LYS A 6 -41.14 -10.34 4.12
C LYS A 6 -41.33 -9.75 2.72
N ILE A 7 -40.46 -10.10 1.78
CA ILE A 7 -40.55 -9.62 0.38
C ILE A 7 -41.79 -10.21 -0.31
N LYS A 8 -42.10 -11.48 -0.07
CA LYS A 8 -43.28 -12.15 -0.64
C LYS A 8 -44.60 -11.57 -0.11
N ASN A 9 -44.66 -11.23 1.17
CA ASN A 9 -45.82 -10.56 1.76
C ASN A 9 -45.96 -9.10 1.28
N PHE A 10 -44.85 -8.41 1.04
CA PHE A 10 -44.84 -7.05 0.48
C PHE A 10 -45.32 -7.04 -0.99
N LEU A 11 -44.90 -8.00 -1.81
CA LEU A 11 -45.39 -8.16 -3.18
C LEU A 11 -46.86 -8.58 -3.26
N LYS A 12 -47.35 -9.40 -2.31
CA LYS A 12 -48.77 -9.75 -2.21
C LYS A 12 -49.65 -8.55 -1.85
N ALA A 13 -49.16 -7.65 -0.99
CA ALA A 13 -49.85 -6.41 -0.66
C ALA A 13 -49.96 -5.46 -1.86
N LEU A 14 -48.96 -5.45 -2.75
CA LEU A 14 -48.93 -4.64 -3.97
C LEU A 14 -49.85 -5.17 -5.08
N THR A 15 -50.13 -6.48 -5.11
CA THR A 15 -50.93 -7.12 -6.18
C THR A 15 -52.41 -7.29 -5.84
N ALA A 16 -52.83 -7.03 -4.60
CA ALA A 16 -54.23 -7.12 -4.18
C ALA A 16 -55.10 -5.90 -4.57
N CYS A 17 -54.51 -4.87 -5.18
CA CYS A 17 -55.22 -3.65 -5.57
C CYS A 17 -55.48 -3.61 -7.08
N GLY A 18 -56.48 -4.38 -7.53
CA GLY A 18 -57.07 -4.26 -8.89
C GLY A 18 -58.02 -3.06 -8.99
N PRO A 19 -58.32 -2.57 -10.21
CA PRO A 19 -58.81 -1.22 -10.44
C PRO A 19 -60.30 -1.07 -10.08
N ARG A 20 -60.64 -0.05 -9.28
CA ARG A 20 -62.01 0.44 -9.12
C ARG A 20 -62.08 1.92 -9.45
N THR A 21 -62.92 2.24 -10.42
CA THR A 21 -63.20 3.56 -10.97
C THR A 21 -64.02 4.41 -9.99
N ALA A 22 -63.53 5.63 -9.72
CA ALA A 22 -64.22 6.88 -9.38
C ALA A 22 -63.37 7.72 -8.40
N ASN A 23 -62.68 8.72 -8.96
CA ASN A 23 -62.10 9.93 -8.35
C ASN A 23 -61.97 9.96 -6.82
N SER A 24 -60.87 9.40 -6.29
CA SER A 24 -60.21 9.80 -5.02
C SER A 24 -58.89 9.04 -4.73
N GLY A 25 -58.45 8.11 -5.59
CA GLY A 25 -57.19 7.35 -5.38
C GLY A 25 -55.97 7.80 -6.19
N SER A 26 -56.15 8.58 -7.26
CA SER A 26 -55.05 9.03 -8.14
C SER A 26 -54.09 9.98 -7.43
N GLY A 27 -54.59 10.88 -6.59
CA GLY A 27 -53.76 11.79 -5.80
C GLY A 27 -52.81 11.05 -4.86
N MET A 28 -53.30 10.02 -4.16
CA MET A 28 -52.47 9.22 -3.26
C MET A 28 -51.38 8.44 -3.99
N MET A 29 -51.67 7.91 -5.19
CA MET A 29 -50.66 7.25 -6.04
C MET A 29 -49.56 8.20 -6.49
N VAL A 30 -49.92 9.42 -6.91
CA VAL A 30 -48.95 10.44 -7.33
C VAL A 30 -48.09 10.86 -6.14
N VAL A 31 -48.67 11.06 -4.96
CA VAL A 31 -47.92 11.43 -3.75
C VAL A 31 -46.92 10.34 -3.35
N ILE A 32 -47.30 9.06 -3.40
CA ILE A 32 -46.38 7.96 -3.08
C ILE A 32 -45.21 7.90 -4.07
N LEU A 33 -45.45 8.10 -5.36
CA LEU A 33 -44.39 8.14 -6.37
C LEU A 33 -43.44 9.31 -6.17
N VAL A 34 -43.95 10.51 -5.87
CA VAL A 34 -43.13 11.70 -5.60
C VAL A 34 -42.30 11.52 -4.32
N LEU A 35 -42.89 10.97 -3.25
CA LEU A 35 -42.17 10.67 -2.01
C LEU A 35 -41.07 9.62 -2.23
N ALA A 36 -41.35 8.56 -3.00
CA ALA A 36 -40.35 7.55 -3.32
C ALA A 36 -39.19 8.13 -4.15
N PHE A 37 -39.50 9.02 -5.09
CA PHE A 37 -38.49 9.72 -5.88
C PHE A 37 -37.64 10.65 -5.01
N MET A 38 -38.27 11.51 -4.20
CA MET A 38 -37.55 12.40 -3.28
C MET A 38 -36.69 11.64 -2.28
N LEU A 39 -37.15 10.48 -1.78
CA LEU A 39 -36.39 9.65 -0.86
C LEU A 39 -35.16 9.04 -1.56
N THR A 40 -35.30 8.58 -2.80
CA THR A 40 -34.17 8.03 -3.58
C THR A 40 -33.13 9.11 -3.88
N VAL A 41 -33.57 10.29 -4.32
CA VAL A 41 -32.67 11.43 -4.58
C VAL A 41 -31.98 11.88 -3.28
N GLY A 42 -32.72 11.96 -2.17
CA GLY A 42 -32.16 12.31 -0.86
C GLY A 42 -31.05 11.35 -0.42
N VAL A 43 -31.27 10.04 -0.55
CA VAL A 43 -30.24 9.03 -0.22
C VAL A 43 -29.03 9.11 -1.17
N ALA A 44 -29.26 9.35 -2.46
CA ALA A 44 -28.17 9.51 -3.43
C ALA A 44 -27.30 10.73 -3.11
N VAL A 45 -27.90 11.88 -2.78
CA VAL A 45 -27.17 13.10 -2.40
C VAL A 45 -26.38 12.92 -1.10
N LEU A 46 -26.96 12.24 -0.10
CA LEU A 46 -26.25 11.91 1.13
C LEU A 46 -25.05 11.00 0.88
N THR A 47 -25.19 10.04 -0.05
CA THR A 47 -24.11 9.10 -0.38
C THR A 47 -22.95 9.82 -1.09
N VAL A 48 -23.24 10.65 -2.09
CA VAL A 48 -22.20 11.42 -2.82
C VAL A 48 -21.48 12.41 -1.89
N THR A 49 -22.23 13.11 -1.02
CA THR A 49 -21.64 14.04 -0.04
C THR A 49 -20.78 13.31 0.98
N SER A 50 -21.16 12.11 1.41
CA SER A 50 -20.36 11.29 2.35
C SER A 50 -19.03 10.78 1.78
N SER A 51 -18.91 10.73 0.44
CA SER A 51 -17.67 10.33 -0.24
C SER A 51 -16.63 11.46 -0.28
N GLY A 52 -17.04 12.72 -0.23
CA GLY A 52 -16.13 13.88 -0.29
C GLY A 52 -15.04 13.89 0.80
N PRO A 53 -15.41 13.81 2.10
CA PRO A 53 -14.43 13.82 3.19
C PRO A 53 -13.48 12.61 3.20
N LYS A 54 -13.93 11.46 2.67
CA LYS A 54 -13.11 10.24 2.62
C LYS A 54 -12.02 10.35 1.55
N VAL A 55 -12.33 10.97 0.41
CA VAL A 55 -11.37 11.15 -0.68
C VAL A 55 -10.31 12.19 -0.32
N SER A 56 -10.69 13.30 0.33
CA SER A 56 -9.71 14.31 0.74
C SER A 56 -8.78 13.83 1.85
N ALA A 57 -9.29 13.08 2.83
CA ALA A 57 -8.47 12.48 3.87
C ALA A 57 -7.49 11.45 3.28
N MET A 58 -7.94 10.65 2.30
CA MET A 58 -7.08 9.68 1.63
C MET A 58 -5.95 10.37 0.86
N MET A 59 -6.22 11.45 0.12
CA MET A 59 -5.17 12.19 -0.59
C MET A 59 -4.10 12.72 0.35
N ARG A 60 -4.49 13.26 1.51
CA ARG A 60 -3.55 13.73 2.52
C ARG A 60 -2.66 12.60 3.05
N TYR A 61 -3.24 11.44 3.39
CA TYR A 61 -2.43 10.32 3.87
C TYR A 61 -1.51 9.76 2.77
N GLN A 62 -1.91 9.85 1.50
CA GLN A 62 -1.05 9.48 0.37
C GLN A 62 0.12 10.43 0.20
N GLU A 63 -0.10 11.75 0.33
CA GLU A 63 0.99 12.74 0.35
C GLU A 63 1.93 12.52 1.54
N GLU A 64 1.38 12.26 2.73
CA GLU A 64 2.18 11.97 3.92
C GLU A 64 3.00 10.66 3.76
N ALA A 65 2.44 9.63 3.12
CA ALA A 65 3.15 8.39 2.80
C ALA A 65 4.24 8.61 1.74
N PHE A 66 3.99 9.45 0.74
CA PHE A 66 4.96 9.81 -0.28
C PHE A 66 6.15 10.56 0.35
N ASN A 67 5.89 11.55 1.19
CA ASN A 67 6.94 12.28 1.91
C ASN A 67 7.77 11.34 2.80
N ALA A 68 7.15 10.33 3.40
CA ALA A 68 7.86 9.30 4.16
C ALA A 68 8.79 8.48 3.27
N ALA A 69 8.32 8.06 2.09
CA ALA A 69 9.12 7.31 1.15
C ALA A 69 10.30 8.13 0.62
N GLU A 70 10.10 9.43 0.33
CA GLU A 70 11.15 10.36 -0.09
C GLU A 70 12.20 10.57 1.00
N ALA A 71 11.77 10.77 2.25
CA ALA A 71 12.70 10.86 3.39
C ALA A 71 13.54 9.59 3.55
N GLY A 72 12.93 8.41 3.33
CA GLY A 72 13.65 7.13 3.31
C GLY A 72 14.67 7.05 2.18
N PHE A 73 14.31 7.51 0.97
CA PHE A 73 15.23 7.58 -0.16
C PHE A 73 16.46 8.44 0.15
N ASP A 74 16.26 9.66 0.66
CA ASP A 74 17.35 10.58 0.99
C ASP A 74 18.26 10.01 2.09
N ALA A 75 17.67 9.43 3.14
CA ALA A 75 18.42 8.82 4.24
C ALA A 75 19.25 7.60 3.78
N ALA A 76 18.65 6.75 2.93
CA ALA A 76 19.35 5.60 2.35
C ALA A 76 20.46 6.05 1.40
N ARG A 77 20.19 7.02 0.53
CA ARG A 77 21.19 7.56 -0.39
C ARG A 77 22.42 8.10 0.35
N MET A 78 22.21 8.87 1.41
CA MET A 78 23.30 9.39 2.25
C MET A 78 24.09 8.27 2.94
N SER A 79 23.39 7.26 3.46
CA SER A 79 24.03 6.12 4.15
C SER A 79 24.85 5.26 3.19
N LEU A 80 24.33 5.04 1.97
CA LEU A 80 25.05 4.31 0.92
C LEU A 80 26.34 5.04 0.51
N GLU A 81 26.29 6.37 0.34
CA GLU A 81 27.50 7.15 0.05
C GLU A 81 28.55 7.01 1.14
N ASP A 82 28.14 6.99 2.41
CA ASP A 82 29.06 6.77 3.54
C ASP A 82 29.63 5.33 3.54
N PHE A 83 28.81 4.32 3.24
CA PHE A 83 29.26 2.93 3.16
C PHE A 83 30.30 2.72 2.04
N PHE A 84 30.08 3.31 0.87
CA PHE A 84 31.06 3.28 -0.23
C PHE A 84 32.29 4.15 0.08
N GLY A 85 32.09 5.35 0.63
CA GLY A 85 33.17 6.29 0.96
C GLY A 85 34.14 5.78 2.01
N ASN A 86 33.63 5.04 3.01
CA ASN A 86 34.44 4.42 4.06
C ASN A 86 34.97 3.03 3.66
N GLY A 87 34.65 2.54 2.46
CA GLY A 87 35.07 1.22 1.97
C GLY A 87 34.40 0.04 2.69
N ALA A 88 33.30 0.29 3.41
CA ALA A 88 32.51 -0.77 4.03
C ALA A 88 31.82 -1.63 2.96
N TRP A 89 31.35 -0.99 1.89
CA TRP A 89 30.74 -1.64 0.73
C TRP A 89 31.65 -1.47 -0.48
N VAL A 90 31.85 -2.55 -1.22
CA VAL A 90 32.64 -2.56 -2.47
C VAL A 90 31.72 -2.53 -3.69
N ASN A 91 30.53 -3.12 -3.58
CA ASN A 91 29.51 -3.24 -4.60
C ASN A 91 28.15 -3.60 -3.94
N PHE A 92 27.10 -3.80 -4.73
CA PHE A 92 25.77 -4.15 -4.21
C PHE A 92 25.52 -5.67 -4.03
N SER A 93 26.40 -6.55 -4.53
CA SER A 93 26.15 -8.00 -4.70
C SER A 93 25.67 -8.78 -3.46
N ASN A 94 25.96 -8.29 -2.26
CA ASN A 94 25.59 -8.97 -1.00
C ASN A 94 24.60 -8.16 -0.15
N HIS A 95 24.01 -7.10 -0.72
CA HIS A 95 23.15 -6.16 -0.02
C HIS A 95 21.71 -6.17 -0.54
N TYR A 96 21.40 -7.02 -1.52
CA TYR A 96 20.04 -7.22 -2.03
C TYR A 96 19.18 -8.00 -1.04
N LEU A 97 17.93 -7.59 -0.88
CA LEU A 97 16.95 -8.28 -0.05
C LEU A 97 16.50 -9.58 -0.74
N THR A 98 17.10 -10.68 -0.32
CA THR A 98 16.81 -12.02 -0.82
C THR A 98 16.31 -12.94 0.30
N GLY A 99 15.66 -14.05 -0.06
CA GLY A 99 15.36 -15.12 0.91
C GLY A 99 14.06 -14.99 1.71
N LEU A 100 13.31 -13.89 1.60
CA LEU A 100 11.99 -13.75 2.24
C LEU A 100 10.93 -14.72 1.67
N THR A 101 11.10 -15.16 0.42
CA THR A 101 10.21 -16.13 -0.22
C THR A 101 11.02 -17.28 -0.83
N PRO A 102 10.41 -18.46 -1.06
CA PRO A 102 11.11 -19.63 -1.60
C PRO A 102 11.79 -19.41 -2.96
N TYR A 103 11.36 -18.41 -3.73
CA TYR A 103 11.87 -18.08 -5.05
C TYR A 103 12.51 -16.69 -5.10
N SER A 104 12.81 -16.10 -3.93
CA SER A 104 13.32 -14.74 -3.77
C SER A 104 12.35 -13.63 -4.25
N LEU A 105 12.53 -12.40 -3.75
CA LEU A 105 11.66 -11.26 -4.07
C LEU A 105 11.96 -10.61 -5.41
N ASP A 106 13.21 -10.70 -5.83
CA ASP A 106 13.82 -10.07 -6.99
C ASP A 106 13.54 -10.84 -8.30
N VAL A 107 13.24 -12.14 -8.23
CA VAL A 107 12.94 -12.96 -9.42
C VAL A 107 11.47 -12.86 -9.86
N ALA A 108 11.23 -12.36 -11.07
CA ALA A 108 9.88 -12.25 -11.65
C ALA A 108 9.27 -13.59 -12.11
N PHE A 109 10.08 -14.50 -12.65
CA PHE A 109 9.65 -15.78 -13.22
C PHE A 109 10.50 -16.94 -12.67
N ILE A 110 9.83 -17.99 -12.20
CA ILE A 110 10.48 -19.13 -11.56
C ILE A 110 11.32 -19.87 -12.61
N GLY A 111 12.65 -19.89 -12.42
CA GLY A 111 13.57 -20.57 -13.33
C GLY A 111 13.62 -19.95 -14.74
N GLY A 112 13.28 -18.67 -14.89
CA GLY A 112 13.24 -17.98 -16.18
C GLY A 112 12.09 -18.40 -17.10
N ASP A 113 11.13 -19.16 -16.58
CA ASP A 113 9.97 -19.64 -17.33
C ASP A 113 8.84 -18.60 -17.31
N LEU A 114 8.61 -17.92 -18.44
CA LEU A 114 7.52 -16.94 -18.64
C LEU A 114 6.12 -17.48 -18.30
N THR A 115 5.93 -18.81 -18.31
CA THR A 115 4.66 -19.45 -17.97
C THR A 115 4.47 -19.66 -16.47
N LYS A 116 5.52 -19.45 -15.66
CA LYS A 116 5.53 -19.62 -14.20
C LYS A 116 5.92 -18.32 -13.49
N PRO A 117 5.00 -17.34 -13.43
CA PRO A 117 5.25 -16.13 -12.67
C PRO A 117 5.48 -16.46 -11.19
N ASN A 118 6.48 -15.83 -10.58
CA ASN A 118 6.75 -15.96 -9.16
C ASN A 118 5.70 -15.19 -8.35
N PRO A 119 4.91 -15.84 -7.46
CA PRO A 119 3.95 -15.14 -6.61
C PRO A 119 4.62 -14.26 -5.54
N GLY A 120 5.89 -14.54 -5.19
CA GLY A 120 6.68 -13.78 -4.23
C GLY A 120 7.43 -12.59 -4.82
N TYR A 121 7.30 -12.32 -6.12
CA TYR A 121 7.96 -11.18 -6.76
C TYR A 121 7.47 -9.85 -6.17
N PHE A 122 8.39 -8.97 -5.78
CA PHE A 122 8.06 -7.78 -4.98
C PHE A 122 7.04 -6.85 -5.66
N ARG A 123 7.06 -6.70 -7.00
CA ARG A 123 6.06 -5.89 -7.73
C ARG A 123 4.66 -6.52 -7.78
N ARG A 124 4.53 -7.80 -7.43
CA ARG A 124 3.25 -8.51 -7.33
C ARG A 124 2.71 -8.52 -5.89
N LEU A 125 3.55 -8.15 -4.92
CA LEU A 125 3.19 -8.06 -3.51
C LEU A 125 2.75 -6.64 -3.16
N THR A 126 1.74 -6.54 -2.31
CA THR A 126 1.39 -5.25 -1.69
C THR A 126 2.47 -4.82 -0.70
N ASP A 127 2.54 -3.53 -0.41
CA ASP A 127 3.51 -2.99 0.57
C ASP A 127 3.37 -3.69 1.92
N GLU A 128 2.12 -3.88 2.38
CA GLU A 128 1.82 -4.59 3.62
C GLU A 128 2.30 -6.05 3.59
N GLN A 129 2.17 -6.75 2.46
CA GLN A 129 2.69 -8.11 2.33
C GLN A 129 4.21 -8.14 2.44
N ILE A 130 4.91 -7.18 1.84
CA ILE A 130 6.38 -7.10 1.94
C ILE A 130 6.80 -6.81 3.39
N LEU A 131 6.16 -5.85 4.06
CA LEU A 131 6.46 -5.51 5.45
C LEU A 131 6.22 -6.70 6.38
N ASN A 132 5.12 -7.44 6.19
CA ASN A 132 4.82 -8.65 6.97
C ASN A 132 5.78 -9.82 6.68
N LEU A 133 6.41 -9.86 5.51
CA LEU A 133 7.45 -10.85 5.22
C LEU A 133 8.75 -10.49 5.94
N ILE A 134 9.08 -9.20 6.03
CA ILE A 134 10.28 -8.71 6.70
C ILE A 134 10.17 -8.84 8.22
N ASP A 135 9.00 -8.56 8.78
CA ASP A 135 8.69 -8.68 10.21
C ASP A 135 7.43 -9.56 10.37
N THR A 136 7.65 -10.87 10.56
CA THR A 136 6.58 -11.85 10.70
C THR A 136 5.98 -11.83 12.10
N ASN A 137 6.72 -11.33 13.09
CA ASN A 137 6.35 -11.37 14.50
C ASN A 137 5.71 -10.04 14.99
N HIS A 138 5.78 -8.99 14.17
CA HIS A 138 5.28 -7.64 14.40
C HIS A 138 5.89 -6.92 15.61
N ASP A 139 7.16 -7.19 15.92
CA ASP A 139 7.91 -6.55 17.00
C ASP A 139 8.54 -5.21 16.60
N GLY A 140 8.45 -4.84 15.32
CA GLY A 140 9.01 -3.61 14.79
C GLY A 140 10.49 -3.70 14.44
N MET A 141 11.06 -4.90 14.40
CA MET A 141 12.42 -5.18 13.94
C MET A 141 12.36 -6.16 12.77
N PRO A 142 13.28 -6.05 11.79
CA PRO A 142 13.33 -7.01 10.70
C PRO A 142 13.80 -8.37 11.24
N ASP A 143 13.07 -9.43 10.91
CA ASP A 143 13.44 -10.80 11.28
C ASP A 143 14.75 -11.17 10.57
N LEU A 144 15.83 -11.34 11.34
CA LEU A 144 17.18 -11.64 10.82
C LEU A 144 17.22 -12.90 9.94
N THR A 145 16.31 -13.84 10.18
CA THR A 145 16.14 -15.07 9.38
C THR A 145 15.37 -14.87 8.09
N ALA A 146 14.52 -13.84 8.00
CA ALA A 146 13.68 -13.58 6.85
C ALA A 146 14.38 -12.63 5.87
N ALA A 147 15.08 -11.62 6.39
CA ALA A 147 15.72 -10.57 5.60
C ALA A 147 17.23 -10.73 5.40
N ASN A 148 17.87 -11.77 5.96
CA ASN A 148 19.33 -11.95 6.00
C ASN A 148 20.12 -10.72 6.51
N GLY A 149 19.47 -9.80 7.23
CA GLY A 149 20.06 -8.52 7.63
C GLY A 149 20.32 -7.54 6.46
N GLN A 150 19.68 -7.74 5.30
CA GLN A 150 19.88 -6.97 4.07
C GLN A 150 18.87 -5.83 3.88
N VAL A 151 18.10 -5.50 4.93
CA VAL A 151 17.25 -4.31 4.94
C VAL A 151 18.09 -3.12 5.40
N VAL A 152 18.07 -2.02 4.63
CA VAL A 152 18.85 -0.81 4.94
C VAL A 152 18.22 -0.07 6.12
N PHE A 153 16.90 0.15 6.05
CA PHE A 153 16.10 0.75 7.11
C PHE A 153 14.76 0.05 7.23
N PHE A 154 14.29 -0.19 8.45
CA PHE A 154 13.01 -0.86 8.69
C PHE A 154 12.14 -0.06 9.65
N GLU A 155 10.93 0.33 9.21
CA GLU A 155 9.92 1.03 10.02
C GLU A 155 10.49 2.25 10.79
N GLU A 156 11.46 2.96 10.21
CA GLU A 156 12.15 4.09 10.86
C GLU A 156 11.26 5.35 10.83
N PRO A 157 11.08 6.05 11.96
CA PRO A 157 10.33 7.29 11.99
C PRO A 157 11.16 8.47 11.45
N PHE A 158 10.52 9.44 10.81
CA PHE A 158 11.21 10.63 10.26
C PHE A 158 10.64 11.99 10.68
N VAL A 159 9.34 12.06 11.00
CA VAL A 159 8.67 13.31 11.35
C VAL A 159 8.85 13.60 12.84
N TYR A 160 9.09 14.85 13.21
CA TYR A 160 9.04 15.29 14.60
C TYR A 160 7.67 15.91 14.93
N ASP A 161 7.12 15.56 16.08
CA ASP A 161 5.91 16.14 16.63
C ASP A 161 6.17 17.54 17.24
N GLN A 162 5.10 18.19 17.70
CA GLN A 162 5.18 19.52 18.33
C GLN A 162 5.98 19.55 19.64
N SER A 163 6.21 18.39 20.25
CA SER A 163 7.04 18.23 21.44
C SER A 163 8.52 17.95 21.11
N GLY A 164 8.87 17.85 19.82
CA GLY A 164 10.20 17.51 19.35
C GLY A 164 10.51 16.02 19.45
N LYS A 165 9.51 15.16 19.70
CA LYS A 165 9.65 13.69 19.68
C LYS A 165 9.36 13.19 18.27
N LEU A 166 10.07 12.15 17.83
CA LEU A 166 9.73 11.43 16.60
C LEU A 166 8.29 10.88 16.66
N ASP A 167 7.52 11.19 15.62
CA ASP A 167 6.17 10.72 15.39
C ASP A 167 6.22 9.36 14.70
N GLU A 168 6.03 8.33 15.51
CA GLU A 168 6.06 6.92 15.13
C GLU A 168 4.91 6.50 14.19
N ARG A 169 4.01 7.41 13.81
CA ARG A 169 2.96 7.12 12.81
C ARG A 169 3.47 7.17 11.37
N TYR A 170 4.55 7.92 11.15
CA TYR A 170 5.11 8.20 9.84
C TYR A 170 6.45 7.50 9.72
N ARG A 171 6.46 6.36 9.03
CA ARG A 171 7.61 5.46 8.97
C ARG A 171 8.02 5.18 7.54
N TYR A 172 9.28 4.85 7.34
CA TYR A 172 9.79 4.38 6.06
C TYR A 172 10.57 3.08 6.21
N THR A 173 10.58 2.29 5.15
CA THR A 173 11.38 1.07 5.03
C THR A 173 12.12 1.12 3.70
N VAL A 174 13.41 0.81 3.71
CA VAL A 174 14.26 0.83 2.51
C VAL A 174 15.04 -0.47 2.40
N PHE A 175 15.03 -1.05 1.21
CA PHE A 175 15.80 -2.23 0.87
C PHE A 175 16.22 -2.18 -0.60
N LEU A 176 17.23 -2.99 -0.96
CA LEU A 176 17.79 -3.05 -2.30
C LEU A 176 17.34 -4.32 -3.00
N ILE A 177 17.12 -4.24 -4.31
CA ILE A 177 16.77 -5.35 -5.18
C ILE A 177 17.73 -5.33 -6.38
N ASP A 178 18.16 -6.51 -6.80
CA ASP A 178 18.89 -6.71 -8.06
C ASP A 178 17.91 -6.47 -9.23
N ASP A 179 18.20 -5.49 -10.09
CA ASP A 179 17.33 -5.09 -11.18
C ASP A 179 17.44 -6.00 -12.41
N GLU A 180 18.52 -6.77 -12.54
CA GLU A 180 18.62 -7.85 -13.53
C GLU A 180 18.04 -9.17 -13.05
N ALA A 181 17.68 -9.28 -11.77
CA ALA A 181 17.12 -10.50 -11.21
C ALA A 181 15.90 -11.02 -12.01
N GLY A 182 16.02 -12.25 -12.49
CA GLY A 182 14.96 -12.90 -13.27
C GLY A 182 14.83 -12.47 -14.74
N THR A 183 15.69 -11.58 -15.24
CA THR A 183 15.78 -11.25 -16.68
C THR A 183 16.60 -12.27 -17.49
N GLY A 184 17.39 -13.10 -16.79
CA GLY A 184 18.33 -14.05 -17.40
C GLY A 184 19.67 -13.44 -17.80
N ALA A 185 19.86 -12.13 -17.58
CA ALA A 185 21.17 -11.49 -17.62
C ALA A 185 21.98 -11.84 -16.36
N ALA A 186 23.30 -11.66 -16.44
CA ALA A 186 24.13 -11.71 -15.24
C ALA A 186 23.89 -10.43 -14.43
N SER A 187 23.74 -10.57 -13.11
CA SER A 187 23.63 -9.44 -12.18
C SER A 187 24.82 -8.50 -12.35
N ASP A 188 24.55 -7.22 -12.57
CA ASP A 188 25.53 -6.16 -12.52
C ASP A 188 25.61 -5.65 -11.07
N PRO A 189 26.78 -5.74 -10.43
CA PRO A 189 26.91 -5.36 -9.04
C PRO A 189 27.11 -3.85 -8.84
N THR A 190 27.13 -3.06 -9.91
CA THR A 190 27.40 -1.62 -9.90
C THR A 190 26.15 -0.77 -9.83
N ASP A 191 24.98 -1.35 -10.06
CA ASP A 191 23.66 -0.74 -9.95
C ASP A 191 22.72 -1.63 -9.13
N CYS A 192 21.62 -1.01 -8.71
CA CYS A 192 20.54 -1.71 -8.05
C CYS A 192 19.25 -0.92 -8.10
N LEU A 193 18.13 -1.61 -7.89
CA LEU A 193 16.85 -0.98 -7.63
C LEU A 193 16.66 -0.76 -6.13
N MET A 194 16.70 0.50 -5.70
CA MET A 194 16.35 0.90 -4.34
C MET A 194 14.84 1.05 -4.20
N VAL A 195 14.25 0.27 -3.30
CA VAL A 195 12.81 0.29 -3.02
C VAL A 195 12.57 0.96 -1.67
N CYS A 196 11.86 2.08 -1.69
CA CYS A 196 11.49 2.84 -0.50
C CYS A 196 9.98 2.77 -0.29
N ILE A 197 9.54 2.24 0.85
CA ILE A 197 8.13 2.15 1.24
C ILE A 197 7.87 3.12 2.38
N GLY A 198 7.08 4.16 2.11
CA GLY A 198 6.54 5.06 3.12
C GLY A 198 5.20 4.57 3.63
N VAL A 199 4.99 4.65 4.94
CA VAL A 199 3.79 4.13 5.63
C VAL A 199 3.23 5.18 6.57
N VAL A 200 1.92 5.39 6.51
CA VAL A 200 1.16 6.19 7.47
C VAL A 200 0.26 5.26 8.27
N ARG A 201 0.45 5.19 9.59
CA ARG A 201 -0.33 4.35 10.50
C ARG A 201 -1.33 5.18 11.30
N SER A 202 -2.41 4.54 11.74
CA SER A 202 -3.43 5.18 12.58
C SER A 202 -2.93 5.55 13.99
N GLY A 203 -1.85 4.91 14.43
CA GLY A 203 -1.23 5.14 15.73
C GLY A 203 0.26 4.80 15.70
N PRO A 204 0.96 5.00 16.84
CA PRO A 204 2.42 4.90 16.90
C PRO A 204 2.95 3.46 16.84
N LYS A 205 2.10 2.45 17.07
CA LYS A 205 2.55 1.05 17.11
C LYS A 205 2.65 0.47 15.70
N VAL A 206 3.62 -0.40 15.48
CA VAL A 206 3.80 -1.16 14.22
C VAL A 206 2.59 -2.06 13.93
N THR A 207 1.86 -2.50 14.96
CA THR A 207 0.63 -3.29 14.80
C THR A 207 -0.61 -2.45 14.45
N ASP A 208 -0.50 -1.11 14.49
CA ASP A 208 -1.65 -0.23 14.19
C ASP A 208 -1.97 -0.24 12.69
N ASN A 209 -3.24 -0.03 12.35
CA ASN A 209 -3.72 -0.11 10.98
C ASN A 209 -2.97 0.85 10.05
N ILE A 210 -2.58 0.35 8.88
CA ILE A 210 -2.02 1.15 7.79
C ILE A 210 -3.14 1.95 7.13
N LEU A 211 -2.99 3.28 7.11
CA LEU A 211 -3.93 4.21 6.49
C LEU A 211 -3.57 4.47 5.02
N ALA A 212 -2.29 4.55 4.72
CA ALA A 212 -1.76 4.72 3.38
C ALA A 212 -0.32 4.20 3.29
N THR A 213 0.04 3.76 2.09
CA THR A 213 1.42 3.42 1.72
C THR A 213 1.78 4.09 0.40
N CYS A 214 3.07 4.37 0.23
CA CYS A 214 3.63 4.80 -1.03
C CYS A 214 4.93 4.04 -1.27
N ARG A 215 5.13 3.52 -2.48
CA ARG A 215 6.34 2.83 -2.89
C ARG A 215 7.05 3.63 -3.98
N LEU A 216 8.31 3.94 -3.74
CA LEU A 216 9.25 4.47 -4.72
C LEU A 216 10.21 3.35 -5.14
N GLU A 217 10.39 3.19 -6.43
CA GLU A 217 11.35 2.26 -7.03
C GLU A 217 12.32 3.12 -7.83
N ILE A 218 13.56 3.25 -7.37
CA ILE A 218 14.55 4.16 -7.96
C ILE A 218 15.83 3.37 -8.21
N GLU A 219 16.25 3.35 -9.46
CA GLU A 219 17.52 2.79 -9.87
C GLU A 219 18.66 3.70 -9.40
N ILE A 220 19.64 3.11 -8.74
CA ILE A 220 20.82 3.82 -8.26
C ILE A 220 22.08 3.09 -8.71
N GLU A 221 23.07 3.88 -9.10
CA GLU A 221 24.38 3.41 -9.49
C GLU A 221 25.37 3.66 -8.35
N MET A 222 26.38 2.80 -8.25
CA MET A 222 27.52 2.97 -7.37
C MET A 222 28.20 4.29 -7.71
N PRO A 223 28.56 5.12 -6.71
CA PRO A 223 29.27 6.36 -6.96
C PRO A 223 30.56 6.04 -7.74
N GLN A 224 30.66 6.54 -8.97
CA GLN A 224 31.84 6.37 -9.79
C GLN A 224 33.03 6.97 -9.03
N ALA A 225 34.07 6.18 -8.77
CA ALA A 225 35.28 6.66 -8.12
C ALA A 225 35.77 7.91 -8.87
N GLY A 226 35.62 9.07 -8.23
CA GLY A 226 36.04 10.33 -8.82
C GLY A 226 37.49 10.23 -9.23
N THR A 227 37.76 10.39 -10.52
CA THR A 227 39.01 11.04 -10.91
C THR A 227 38.95 12.40 -10.25
N ASN A 228 39.72 12.58 -9.17
CA ASN A 228 39.87 13.88 -8.52
C ASN A 228 40.13 14.94 -9.60
N PRO A 229 39.47 16.11 -9.56
CA PRO A 229 39.89 17.23 -10.39
C PRO A 229 41.34 17.65 -10.10
#